data_AF-A0A8X8YEZ0-F1
#
_entry.id   AF-A0A8X8YEZ0-F1
#
_cell.length_a   1.000
_cell.length_b   1.000
_cell.length_c   1.000
_cell.angle_alpha   90.00
_cell.angle_beta   90.00
_cell.angle_gamma   90.00
#
_symmetry.space_group_name_H-M   'P 1'
#
loop_
_entity.id
_entity.type
_entity.pdbx_description
1 polymer ?
#
loop_
_entity_poly.entity_id
_entity_poly.type
_entity_poly.pdbx_seq_one_letter_code
_entity_poly.pdbx_strand_id
1 'polypeptide(L)' 'MKHRVDELDEENLVYRFSILEGANMGVGFESDSVVIKVEVGPDGEKATPDSQTKDMAEC' A
#
# COMPACT_ATOMS: atom_id res chain seq x y z
N MET A 1 14.20 -4.88 -1.54
CA MET A 1 12.84 -4.36 -1.74
C MET A 1 12.94 -2.89 -2.07
N LYS A 2 12.19 -2.40 -3.06
CA LYS A 2 12.18 -1.00 -3.47
C LYS A 2 10.74 -0.50 -3.48
N HIS A 3 10.49 0.59 -2.76
CA HIS A 3 9.18 1.22 -2.63
C HIS A 3 9.22 2.64 -3.19
N ARG A 4 8.08 3.09 -3.70
CA ARG A 4 7.79 4.48 -4.04
C ARG A 4 6.65 4.95 -3.15
N VAL A 5 6.81 6.09 -2.49
CA VAL A 5 5.71 6.75 -1.80
C VAL A 5 4.89 7.51 -2.83
N ASP A 6 3.59 7.22 -2.91
CA ASP A 6 2.66 7.87 -3.83
C ASP A 6 1.83 8.95 -3.12
N GLU A 7 1.51 8.75 -1.85
CA GLU A 7 0.72 9.68 -1.03
C GLU A 7 1.15 9.58 0.44
N LEU A 8 1.33 10.75 1.07
CA LEU A 8 1.47 10.87 2.51
C LEU A 8 0.57 12.03 2.95
N ASP A 9 -0.54 11.69 3.60
CA ASP A 9 -1.50 12.65 4.15
C ASP A 9 -1.55 12.46 5.66
N GLU A 10 -0.84 13.33 6.37
CA GLU A 10 -0.71 13.28 7.83
C GLU A 10 -2.00 13.72 8.54
N GLU A 11 -2.83 14.54 7.90
CA GLU A 11 -4.08 15.05 8.46
C GLU A 11 -5.16 13.96 8.47
N ASN A 12 -5.26 13.20 7.37
CA ASN A 12 -6.21 12.11 7.19
C ASN A 12 -5.63 10.73 7.53
N LEU A 13 -4.38 10.67 8.00
CA LEU A 13 -3.64 9.44 8.33
C LEU A 13 -3.66 8.42 7.18
N VAL A 14 -3.44 8.90 5.95
CA VAL A 14 -3.37 8.07 4.74
C VAL A 14 -1.92 7.94 4.28
N TYR A 15 -1.49 6.69 4.06
CA TYR A 15 -0.21 6.38 3.46
C TYR A 15 -0.40 5.45 2.27
N ARG A 16 0.01 5.90 1.08
CA ARG A 16 -0.01 5.11 -0.14
C ARG A 16 1.40 4.91 -0.66
N PHE A 17 1.72 3.67 -0.98
CA PHE A 17 2.99 3.35 -1.59
C PHE A 17 2.83 2.23 -2.63
N SER A 18 3.71 2.26 -3.60
CA SER A 18 3.84 1.23 -4.61
C SER A 18 5.12 0.43 -4.39
N ILE A 19 5.01 -0.88 -4.43
CA ILE A 19 6.16 -1.78 -4.36
C ILE A 19 6.59 -2.05 -5.80
N LEU A 20 7.84 -1.69 -6.12
CA LEU A 20 8.41 -1.80 -7.47
C LEU A 20 9.30 -3.03 -7.62
N GLU A 21 9.98 -3.44 -6.56
CA GLU A 21 10.86 -4.61 -6.56
C GLU A 21 10.79 -5.33 -5.20
N GLY A 22 10.58 -6.65 -5.20
CA GLY A 22 10.46 -7.44 -3.98
C GLY A 22 10.58 -8.94 -4.19
N ALA A 23 11.04 -9.66 -3.16
CA ALA A 23 11.33 -11.09 -3.24
C ALA A 23 10.10 -11.98 -3.51
N ASN A 24 8.88 -11.44 -3.35
CA ASN A 24 7.60 -12.13 -3.58
C ASN A 24 6.89 -11.71 -4.88
N MET A 25 7.60 -11.07 -5.82
CA MET A 25 6.95 -10.47 -7.00
C MET A 25 6.89 -11.39 -8.21
N GLY A 26 7.56 -12.54 -8.22
CA GLY A 26 7.45 -13.49 -9.34
C GLY A 26 7.88 -12.90 -10.69
N VAL A 27 7.61 -13.62 -11.77
CA VAL A 27 7.90 -13.20 -13.15
C VAL A 27 6.62 -12.59 -13.74
N GLY A 28 6.72 -11.43 -14.40
CA GLY A 28 5.55 -10.74 -14.99
C GLY A 28 4.81 -9.81 -14.03
N PHE A 29 5.50 -9.26 -13.04
CA PHE A 29 4.94 -8.31 -12.08
C PHE A 29 5.39 -6.90 -12.38
N GLU A 30 4.45 -5.96 -12.46
CA GLU A 30 4.73 -4.56 -12.78
C GLU A 30 4.78 -3.69 -11.52
N SER A 31 3.74 -3.74 -10.70
CA SER A 31 3.67 -3.03 -9.42
C SER A 31 2.58 -3.55 -8.48
N ASP A 32 2.75 -3.33 -7.17
CA ASP A 32 1.70 -3.49 -6.14
C ASP A 32 1.40 -2.12 -5.58
N SER A 33 0.15 -1.69 -5.59
CA SER A 33 -0.27 -0.48 -4.87
C SER A 33 -0.93 -0.86 -3.55
N VAL A 34 -0.39 -0.30 -2.46
CA VAL A 34 -0.89 -0.51 -1.11
C VAL A 34 -1.38 0.82 -0.54
N VAL A 35 -2.61 0.83 -0.06
CA VAL A 35 -3.19 1.95 0.68
C VAL A 35 -3.36 1.52 2.13
N ILE A 36 -2.75 2.28 3.04
CA ILE A 36 -2.95 2.16 4.49
C ILE A 36 -3.69 3.41 4.93
N LYS A 37 -4.86 3.22 5.53
CA LYS A 37 -5.59 4.29 6.25
C LYS A 37 -5.66 3.91 7.71
N VAL A 38 -5.47 4.87 8.61
CA VAL A 38 -5.63 4.64 10.04
C VAL A 38 -6.90 5.30 10.52
N GLU A 39 -7.87 4.50 10.96
CA GLU A 39 -9.10 4.98 11.58
C GLU A 39 -8.99 4.82 13.10
N VAL A 40 -9.23 5.91 13.84
CA VAL A 40 -9.24 5.88 15.31
C VAL A 40 -10.66 5.68 15.78
N GLY A 41 -10.91 4.53 16.39
CA GLY A 41 -12.17 4.19 17.03
C GLY A 41 -12.42 4.98 18.32
N PRO A 42 -13.65 4.94 18.86
CA PRO A 42 -14.06 5.73 20.02
C PRO A 42 -13.23 5.47 21.30
N ASP A 43 -12.62 4.29 21.42
CA ASP A 43 -11.77 3.89 22.56
C ASP A 43 -10.27 4.11 22.31
N GLY A 44 -9.89 4.80 21.22
CA GLY A 44 -8.50 4.96 20.81
C GLY A 44 -7.91 3.72 20.13
N GLU A 45 -8.73 2.71 19.85
CA GLU A 45 -8.35 1.57 19.02
C GLU A 45 -8.07 2.02 17.58
N LYS A 46 -6.94 1.61 17.02
CA LYS A 46 -6.55 1.99 15.66
C LYS A 46 -6.86 0.83 14.72
N ALA A 47 -7.85 0.99 13.86
CA ALA A 47 -8.08 0.09 12.76
C ALA A 47 -7.22 0.54 11.56
N THR A 48 -6.55 -0.39 10.90
CA THR A 48 -5.81 -0.12 9.67
C THR A 48 -6.44 -0.90 8.52
N PRO A 49 -7.53 -0.42 7.90
CA PRO A 49 -8.03 -1.03 6.68
C PRO A 49 -6.94 -0.97 5.60
N ASP A 50 -6.37 -2.12 5.27
CA ASP A 50 -5.45 -2.29 4.15
C ASP A 50 -6.24 -2.59 2.88
N SER A 51 -5.87 -1.91 1.79
CA SER A 51 -6.35 -2.24 0.44
C SER A 51 -5.14 -2.45 -0.44
N GLN A 52 -5.04 -3.65 -1.02
CA GLN A 52 -3.95 -4.05 -1.90
C GLN A 52 -4.49 -4.34 -3.30
N THR A 53 -3.85 -3.77 -4.32
CA THR A 53 -4.14 -4.09 -5.73
C THR A 53 -2.83 -4.50 -6.40
N LYS A 54 -2.85 -5.64 -7.09
CA LYS A 54 -1.71 -6.20 -7.81
C LYS A 54 -1.90 -6.06 -9.30
N ASP A 55 -0.93 -5.46 -9.99
CA ASP A 55 -0.89 -5.41 -11.44
C ASP A 55 0.11 -6.44 -11.97
N MET A 56 -0.38 -7.31 -12.85
CA MET A 56 0.45 -8.26 -13.59
C MET A 56 0.72 -7.70 -14.99
N ALA A 57 1.96 -7.80 -15.46
CA ALA A 57 2.30 -7.48 -16.84
C ALA A 57 1.56 -8.45 -17.79
N GLU A 58 0.83 -7.91 -18.76
CA GLU A 58 0.28 -8.70 -19.87
C GLU A 58 1.43 -9.37 -20.65
N CYS A 59 1.28 -10.66 -20.94
CA CYS A 59 2.25 -11.49 -21.68
C CYS A 59 2.30 -11.16 -23.17
#